data_AF-A0A4R6BTU8-F1
#
_entry.id   AF-A0A4R6BTU8-F1
#
_cell.length_a   1.000
_cell.length_b   1.000
_cell.length_c   1.000
_cell.angle_alpha   90.00
_cell.angle_beta   90.00
_cell.angle_gamma   90.00
#
_symmetry.space_group_name_H-M   'P 1'
#
loop_
_entity.id
_entity.type
_entity.pdbx_description
1 polymer ?
#
loop_
_entity_poly.entity_id
_entity_poly.type
_entity_poly.pdbx_seq_one_letter_code
_entity_poly.pdbx_strand_id
1 'polypeptide(L)'
;MTEFNYEVLSNTEHMTKVNNVKDAIATAGLLLIKGYRVHRVLSDITPLLSTAQNEYSAHLRDLKEDKQKELKQLIYNFESEKKVYDDPQQEALHRQDFEVKLNAMRDTEVIDFLMNVNAEDITPYEFNRLVATVNDKGLESTGLQEKITELKYTVTQPYTAKPEYKQLENDITVLDNIPVSNDVLWYHTGTDFKQLDVENTLNKVIDEYKDVEYRISPSEEENVKAKIISNM
;
A
#
# COMPACT_ATOMS: atom_id res chain seq x y z
N MET A 1 -11.14 -13.67 4.54
CA MET A 1 -9.97 -12.86 4.91
C MET A 1 -9.40 -12.35 3.61
N THR A 2 -9.35 -11.04 3.40
CA THR A 2 -8.66 -10.47 2.24
C THR A 2 -7.17 -10.69 2.47
N GLU A 3 -6.52 -11.43 1.58
CA GLU A 3 -5.08 -11.68 1.65
C GLU A 3 -4.37 -10.38 1.25
N PHE A 4 -3.66 -9.75 2.18
CA PHE A 4 -2.91 -8.53 1.90
C PHE A 4 -1.70 -8.87 1.03
N ASN A 5 -1.49 -8.10 -0.05
CA ASN A 5 -0.29 -8.23 -0.86
C ASN A 5 0.82 -7.34 -0.28
N TYR A 6 1.90 -7.95 0.23
CA TYR A 6 3.02 -7.26 0.87
C TYR A 6 4.14 -6.83 -0.10
N GLU A 7 3.91 -6.87 -1.42
CA GLU A 7 4.89 -6.50 -2.46
C GLU A 7 5.50 -5.11 -2.29
N VAL A 8 4.77 -4.16 -1.70
CA VAL A 8 5.28 -2.81 -1.39
C VAL A 8 6.57 -2.85 -0.54
N LEU A 9 6.75 -3.89 0.27
CA LEU A 9 7.92 -4.13 1.12
C LEU A 9 8.99 -5.02 0.48
N SER A 10 8.85 -5.37 -0.80
CA SER A 10 9.85 -6.13 -1.55
C SER A 10 10.66 -5.24 -2.49
N ASN A 11 10.33 -3.95 -2.56
CA ASN A 11 11.01 -3.02 -3.44
C ASN A 11 12.50 -2.87 -3.06
N THR A 12 13.34 -2.59 -4.05
CA THR A 12 14.80 -2.55 -3.91
C THR A 12 15.25 -1.55 -2.84
N GLU A 13 14.61 -0.39 -2.74
CA GLU A 13 14.99 0.65 -1.79
C GLU A 13 14.70 0.21 -0.35
N HIS A 14 13.50 -0.32 -0.11
CA HIS A 14 13.10 -0.88 1.18
C HIS A 14 14.03 -2.00 1.61
N MET A 15 14.32 -2.94 0.71
CA MET A 15 15.24 -4.04 1.00
C MET A 15 16.67 -3.54 1.26
N THR A 16 17.10 -2.45 0.62
CA THR A 16 18.39 -1.82 0.94
C THR A 16 18.41 -1.32 2.39
N LYS A 17 17.34 -0.65 2.84
CA LYS A 17 17.24 -0.19 4.24
C LYS A 17 17.23 -1.34 5.24
N VAL A 18 16.50 -2.41 4.95
CA VAL A 18 16.50 -3.64 5.76
C VAL A 18 17.90 -4.25 5.84
N ASN A 19 18.59 -4.35 4.70
CA ASN A 19 19.93 -4.95 4.63
C ASN A 19 20.96 -4.12 5.39
N ASN A 20 20.88 -2.78 5.37
CA ASN A 20 21.79 -1.93 6.16
C ASN A 20 21.73 -2.24 7.65
N VAL A 21 20.54 -2.51 8.20
CA VAL A 21 20.38 -2.91 9.61
C VAL A 21 20.95 -4.31 9.85
N LYS A 22 20.65 -5.27 8.97
CA LYS A 22 21.21 -6.63 9.04
C LYS A 22 22.74 -6.63 8.96
N ASP A 23 23.32 -5.78 8.11
CA ASP A 23 24.76 -5.63 7.94
C ASP A 23 25.44 -5.06 9.19
N ALA A 24 24.79 -4.12 9.88
CA ALA A 24 25.28 -3.59 11.17
C ALA A 24 25.35 -4.71 12.22
N ILE A 25 24.30 -5.53 12.33
CA ILE A 25 24.25 -6.69 13.23
C ILE A 25 25.31 -7.73 12.83
N ALA A 26 25.43 -8.05 11.54
CA ALA A 26 26.41 -9.02 11.05
C ALA A 26 27.86 -8.55 11.29
N THR A 27 28.10 -7.24 11.23
CA THR A 27 29.40 -6.66 11.58
C THR A 27 29.71 -6.85 13.06
N ALA A 28 28.72 -6.82 13.96
CA ALA A 28 28.93 -7.18 15.37
C ALA A 28 29.44 -8.62 15.51
N GLY A 29 28.78 -9.58 14.87
CA GLY A 29 29.20 -10.99 14.87
C GLY A 29 30.61 -11.18 14.31
N LEU A 30 30.93 -10.51 13.20
CA LEU A 30 32.27 -10.56 12.60
C LEU A 30 33.36 -10.05 13.55
N LEU A 31 33.11 -8.93 14.25
CA LEU A 31 34.06 -8.39 15.23
C LEU A 31 34.26 -9.35 16.41
N LEU A 32 33.19 -10.00 16.89
CA LEU A 32 33.28 -11.00 17.95
C LEU A 32 34.14 -12.20 17.51
N ILE A 33 33.93 -12.74 16.31
CA ILE A 33 34.72 -13.85 15.79
C ILE A 33 36.22 -13.47 15.66
N LYS A 34 36.50 -12.20 15.34
CA LYS A 34 37.86 -11.65 15.30
C LYS A 34 38.49 -11.45 16.70
N GLY A 35 37.79 -11.79 17.77
CA GLY A 35 38.27 -11.72 19.15
C GLY A 35 38.06 -10.37 19.84
N TYR A 36 37.24 -9.46 19.28
CA TYR A 36 36.92 -8.21 19.96
C TYR A 36 36.01 -8.46 21.16
N ARG A 37 36.27 -7.79 22.28
CA ARG A 37 35.44 -7.89 23.48
C ARG A 37 34.06 -7.28 23.25
N VAL A 38 33.01 -7.90 23.80
CA VAL A 38 31.59 -7.48 23.65
C VAL A 38 31.39 -5.98 23.87
N HIS A 39 31.91 -5.40 24.97
CA HIS A 39 31.74 -3.97 25.25
C HIS A 39 32.34 -3.07 24.16
N ARG A 40 33.43 -3.50 23.53
CA ARG A 40 34.07 -2.75 22.43
C ARG A 40 33.22 -2.85 21.17
N VAL A 41 32.75 -4.06 20.85
CA VAL A 41 31.85 -4.29 19.71
C VAL A 41 30.58 -3.46 19.84
N LEU A 42 29.94 -3.48 21.02
CA LEU A 42 28.74 -2.67 21.27
C LEU A 42 29.02 -1.17 21.11
N SER A 43 30.15 -0.67 21.61
CA SER A 43 30.54 0.74 21.43
C SER A 43 30.70 1.13 19.96
N ASP A 44 31.21 0.24 19.12
CA ASP A 44 31.46 0.51 17.71
C ASP A 44 30.18 0.33 16.85
N ILE A 45 29.31 -0.63 17.20
CA ILE A 45 28.10 -0.97 16.41
C ILE A 45 26.88 -0.14 16.78
N THR A 46 26.70 0.23 18.06
CA THR A 46 25.53 1.01 18.50
C THR A 46 25.24 2.25 17.64
N PRO A 47 26.22 3.11 17.30
CA PRO A 47 25.94 4.27 16.44
C PRO A 47 25.54 3.87 15.02
N LEU A 48 26.19 2.85 14.43
CA LEU A 48 25.87 2.37 13.09
C LEU A 48 24.46 1.78 13.02
N LEU A 49 24.10 0.97 14.01
CA LEU A 49 22.79 0.36 14.13
C LEU A 49 21.71 1.43 14.31
N SER A 50 21.95 2.40 15.20
CA SER A 50 21.03 3.51 15.43
C SER A 50 20.80 4.33 14.15
N THR A 51 21.86 4.65 13.39
CA THR A 51 21.72 5.32 12.09
C THR A 51 20.87 4.50 11.12
N ALA A 52 21.18 3.21 10.95
CA ALA A 52 20.44 2.34 10.03
C ALA A 52 18.95 2.18 10.42
N GLN A 53 18.65 2.03 11.72
CA GLN A 53 17.28 1.96 12.24
C GLN A 53 16.51 3.26 11.97
N ASN A 54 17.14 4.41 12.17
CA ASN A 54 16.52 5.71 11.91
C ASN A 54 16.26 5.92 10.41
N GLU A 55 17.20 5.53 9.54
CA GLU A 55 17.00 5.59 8.09
C GLU A 55 15.88 4.66 7.62
N TYR A 56 15.78 3.46 8.17
CA TYR A 56 14.68 2.53 7.90
C TYR A 56 13.32 3.13 8.30
N SER A 57 13.23 3.64 9.54
CA SER A 57 12.01 4.28 10.04
C SER A 57 11.61 5.52 9.26
N ALA A 58 12.58 6.32 8.80
CA ALA A 58 12.33 7.45 7.92
C ALA A 58 11.77 6.98 6.56
N HIS A 59 12.43 5.99 5.94
CA HIS A 59 11.98 5.43 4.67
C HIS A 59 10.55 4.89 4.71
N LEU A 60 10.15 4.20 5.78
CA LEU A 60 8.76 3.72 5.92
C LEU A 60 7.73 4.86 5.95
N ARG A 61 8.06 6.00 6.60
CA ARG A 61 7.19 7.18 6.61
C ARG A 61 7.09 7.79 5.23
N ASP A 62 8.23 7.98 4.57
CA ASP A 62 8.31 8.59 3.24
C ASP A 62 7.56 7.73 2.20
N LEU A 63 7.78 6.40 2.23
CA LEU A 63 7.10 5.45 1.36
C LEU A 63 5.58 5.51 1.51
N LYS A 64 5.08 5.61 2.74
CA LYS A 64 3.65 5.78 3.01
C LYS A 64 3.12 7.10 2.48
N GLU A 65 3.83 8.20 2.74
CA GLU A 65 3.43 9.51 2.24
C GLU A 65 3.41 9.56 0.71
N ASP A 66 4.37 8.92 0.06
CA ASP A 66 4.47 8.90 -1.40
C ASP A 66 3.35 8.08 -2.02
N LYS A 67 3.02 6.90 -1.47
CA LYS A 67 1.84 6.12 -1.92
C LYS A 67 0.54 6.89 -1.74
N GLN A 68 0.39 7.65 -0.66
CA GLN A 68 -0.76 8.53 -0.46
C GLN A 68 -0.81 9.70 -1.46
N LYS A 69 0.34 10.26 -1.85
CA LYS A 69 0.42 11.28 -2.90
C LYS A 69 0.08 10.69 -4.27
N GLU A 70 0.61 9.52 -4.61
CA GLU A 70 0.29 8.78 -5.84
C GLU A 70 -1.22 8.53 -5.96
N LEU A 71 -1.86 8.06 -4.89
CA LEU A 71 -3.31 7.83 -4.86
C LEU A 71 -4.10 9.13 -5.09
N LYS A 72 -3.72 10.22 -4.41
CA LYS A 72 -4.37 11.53 -4.60
C LYS A 72 -4.21 12.04 -6.03
N GLN A 73 -3.02 11.86 -6.62
CA GLN A 73 -2.75 12.27 -7.99
C GLN A 73 -3.55 11.45 -9.00
N LEU A 74 -3.68 10.13 -8.78
CA LEU A 74 -4.51 9.26 -9.61
C LEU A 74 -5.97 9.70 -9.60
N ILE A 75 -6.52 9.99 -8.40
CA ILE A 75 -7.88 10.50 -8.25
C ILE A 75 -8.02 11.84 -8.99
N TYR A 76 -7.07 12.76 -8.79
CA TYR A 76 -7.08 14.07 -9.45
C TYR A 76 -7.07 13.94 -10.98
N ASN A 77 -6.18 13.11 -11.52
CA ASN A 77 -6.06 12.88 -12.96
C ASN A 77 -7.41 12.37 -13.51
N PHE A 78 -7.99 11.38 -12.86
CA PHE A 78 -9.28 10.83 -13.25
C PHE A 78 -10.40 11.88 -13.23
N GLU A 79 -10.49 12.67 -12.16
CA GLU A 79 -11.47 13.75 -12.04
C GLU A 79 -11.23 14.87 -13.07
N SER A 80 -9.98 15.13 -13.44
CA SER A 80 -9.61 16.16 -14.42
C SER A 80 -9.91 15.72 -15.85
N GLU A 81 -9.70 14.44 -16.18
CA GLU A 81 -10.04 13.85 -17.49
C GLU A 81 -11.56 13.83 -17.70
N LYS A 82 -12.34 13.50 -16.65
CA LYS A 82 -13.82 13.60 -16.71
C LYS A 82 -14.37 15.03 -16.73
N LYS A 83 -13.58 16.05 -16.34
CA LYS A 83 -14.01 17.46 -16.38
C LYS A 83 -14.04 18.04 -17.80
N VAL A 84 -13.58 17.28 -18.78
CA VAL A 84 -13.64 17.69 -20.17
C VAL A 84 -14.94 17.16 -20.79
N TYR A 85 -16.05 17.84 -20.50
CA TYR A 85 -17.06 17.95 -21.55
C TYR A 85 -16.41 18.81 -22.62
N ASP A 86 -15.76 18.17 -23.60
CA ASP A 86 -15.01 18.84 -24.69
C ASP A 86 -15.87 19.93 -25.37
N ASP A 87 -17.20 19.81 -25.29
CA ASP A 87 -18.17 20.81 -25.68
C ASP A 87 -19.30 20.97 -24.63
N PRO A 88 -19.33 22.08 -23.87
CA PRO A 88 -20.40 22.37 -22.92
C PRO A 88 -21.80 22.41 -23.53
N GLN A 89 -21.92 22.72 -24.83
CA GLN A 89 -23.22 22.76 -25.53
C GLN A 89 -23.74 21.34 -25.78
N GLN A 90 -22.85 20.42 -26.18
CA GLN A 90 -23.21 19.01 -26.35
C GLN A 90 -23.64 18.38 -25.03
N GLU A 91 -22.95 18.69 -23.93
CA GLU A 91 -23.36 18.20 -22.61
C GLU A 91 -24.73 18.75 -22.19
N ALA A 92 -25.00 20.03 -22.47
CA ALA A 92 -26.31 20.61 -22.17
C ALA A 92 -27.44 19.94 -22.98
N LEU A 93 -27.20 19.63 -24.26
CA LEU A 93 -28.14 18.89 -25.10
C LEU A 93 -28.33 17.46 -24.60
N HIS A 94 -27.24 16.76 -24.26
CA HIS A 94 -27.30 15.41 -23.71
C HIS A 94 -28.14 15.34 -22.43
N ARG A 95 -27.96 16.29 -21.51
CA ARG A 95 -28.79 16.40 -20.29
C ARG A 95 -30.25 16.64 -20.62
N GLN A 96 -30.56 17.51 -21.58
CA GLN A 96 -31.94 17.77 -22.00
C GLN A 96 -32.60 16.51 -22.59
N ASP A 97 -31.90 15.82 -23.48
CA ASP A 97 -32.38 14.59 -24.10
C ASP A 97 -32.62 13.50 -23.06
N PHE A 98 -31.71 13.38 -22.08
CA PHE A 98 -31.86 12.47 -20.97
C PHE A 98 -33.08 12.80 -20.10
N GLU A 99 -33.28 14.07 -19.72
CA GLU A 99 -34.46 14.49 -18.95
C GLU A 99 -35.76 14.15 -19.67
N VAL A 100 -35.83 14.44 -20.98
CA VAL A 100 -37.02 14.12 -21.79
C VAL A 100 -37.26 12.61 -21.80
N LYS A 101 -36.21 11.82 -22.02
CA LYS A 101 -36.28 10.36 -22.01
C LYS A 101 -36.76 9.84 -20.66
N LEU A 102 -36.17 10.30 -19.56
CA LEU A 102 -36.50 9.89 -18.20
C LEU A 102 -37.95 10.24 -17.84
N ASN A 103 -38.42 11.44 -18.19
CA ASN A 103 -39.80 11.88 -17.95
C ASN A 103 -40.82 11.07 -18.76
N ALA A 104 -40.43 10.52 -19.91
CA ALA A 104 -41.27 9.65 -20.72
C ALA A 104 -41.31 8.20 -20.21
N MET A 105 -40.38 7.78 -19.34
CA MET A 105 -40.34 6.42 -18.81
C MET A 105 -41.46 6.16 -17.79
N ARG A 106 -42.10 5.00 -17.94
CA ARG A 106 -42.97 4.42 -16.91
C ARG A 106 -42.14 3.89 -15.76
N ASP A 107 -42.79 3.69 -14.62
CA ASP A 107 -42.13 3.28 -13.37
C ASP A 107 -41.36 1.96 -13.53
N THR A 108 -41.95 0.99 -14.22
CA THR A 108 -41.29 -0.28 -14.55
C THR A 108 -40.06 -0.09 -15.43
N GLU A 109 -40.11 0.85 -16.37
CA GLU A 109 -39.00 1.15 -17.30
C GLU A 109 -37.84 1.85 -16.58
N VAL A 110 -38.12 2.69 -15.57
CA VAL A 110 -37.09 3.30 -14.71
C VAL A 110 -36.38 2.23 -13.88
N ILE A 111 -37.14 1.31 -13.27
CA ILE A 111 -36.58 0.20 -12.50
C ILE A 111 -35.73 -0.70 -13.41
N ASP A 112 -36.27 -1.12 -14.55
CA ASP A 112 -35.55 -1.97 -15.51
C ASP A 112 -34.27 -1.29 -16.01
N PHE A 113 -34.30 0.02 -16.26
CA PHE A 113 -33.11 0.77 -16.63
C PHE A 113 -32.03 0.70 -15.55
N LEU A 114 -32.36 1.06 -14.30
CA LEU A 114 -31.42 1.03 -13.17
C LEU A 114 -30.85 -0.36 -12.89
N MET A 115 -31.67 -1.40 -13.03
CA MET A 115 -31.24 -2.78 -12.76
C MET A 115 -30.24 -3.30 -13.80
N ASN A 116 -30.29 -2.79 -15.04
CA ASN A 116 -29.51 -3.31 -16.16
C ASN A 116 -28.42 -2.36 -16.68
N VAL A 117 -28.38 -1.11 -16.20
CA VAL A 117 -27.40 -0.13 -16.69
C VAL A 117 -26.00 -0.42 -16.15
N ASN A 118 -24.99 -0.28 -17.00
CA ASN A 118 -23.60 -0.29 -16.56
C ASN A 118 -23.25 1.06 -15.94
N ALA A 119 -22.52 1.06 -14.83
CA ALA A 119 -22.10 2.28 -14.16
C ALA A 119 -21.17 3.16 -15.02
N GLU A 120 -20.47 2.58 -16.00
CA GLU A 120 -19.59 3.31 -16.93
C GLU A 120 -20.39 4.10 -17.98
N ASP A 121 -21.63 3.68 -18.26
CA ASP A 121 -22.50 4.27 -19.28
C ASP A 121 -23.38 5.42 -18.74
N ILE A 122 -23.32 5.71 -17.44
CA ILE A 122 -24.11 6.79 -16.82
C ILE A 122 -23.24 7.85 -16.20
N THR A 123 -23.61 9.10 -16.44
CA THR A 123 -22.98 10.24 -15.78
C THR A 123 -23.48 10.41 -14.35
N PRO A 124 -22.72 11.09 -13.47
CA PRO A 124 -23.19 11.45 -12.14
C PRO A 124 -24.48 12.28 -12.17
N TYR A 125 -24.69 13.10 -13.20
CA TYR A 125 -25.92 13.86 -13.40
C TYR A 125 -27.11 12.92 -13.59
N GLU A 126 -27.02 12.01 -14.57
CA GLU A 126 -28.09 11.07 -14.92
C GLU A 126 -28.43 10.14 -13.76
N PHE A 127 -27.41 9.63 -13.07
CA PHE A 127 -27.59 8.81 -11.87
C PHE A 127 -28.38 9.56 -10.78
N ASN A 128 -28.00 10.80 -10.47
CA ASN A 128 -28.71 11.60 -9.47
C ASN A 128 -30.17 11.85 -9.85
N ARG A 129 -30.45 12.05 -11.15
CA ARG A 129 -31.82 12.24 -11.65
C ARG A 129 -32.64 10.96 -11.58
N LEU A 130 -32.06 9.81 -11.93
CA LEU A 130 -32.72 8.51 -11.76
C LEU A 130 -33.08 8.23 -10.30
N VAL A 131 -32.15 8.46 -9.37
CA VAL A 131 -32.40 8.27 -7.93
C VAL A 131 -33.48 9.23 -7.44
N ALA A 132 -33.47 10.49 -7.89
CA ALA A 132 -34.54 11.44 -7.56
C ALA A 132 -35.90 10.96 -8.07
N THR A 133 -35.99 10.48 -9.31
CA THR A 133 -37.23 9.93 -9.88
C THR A 133 -37.73 8.69 -9.12
N VAL A 134 -36.83 7.79 -8.71
CA VAL A 134 -37.17 6.63 -7.87
C VAL A 134 -37.80 7.08 -6.54
N ASN A 135 -37.18 8.07 -5.88
CA ASN A 135 -37.68 8.60 -4.62
C ASN A 135 -39.02 9.34 -4.78
N ASP A 136 -39.14 10.20 -5.79
CA ASP A 136 -40.36 11.00 -6.04
C ASP A 136 -41.56 10.11 -6.38
N LYS A 137 -41.32 8.99 -7.07
CA LYS A 137 -42.35 8.00 -7.44
C LYS A 137 -42.60 6.95 -6.34
N GLY A 138 -41.84 6.96 -5.25
CA GLY A 138 -41.97 5.99 -4.16
C GLY A 138 -41.67 4.55 -4.59
N LEU A 139 -40.73 4.37 -5.52
CA LEU A 139 -40.35 3.06 -6.04
C LEU A 139 -39.36 2.41 -5.08
N GLU A 140 -39.86 1.58 -4.16
CA GLU A 140 -39.03 0.91 -3.16
C GLU A 140 -39.04 -0.60 -3.33
N SER A 141 -37.84 -1.17 -3.51
CA SER A 141 -37.58 -2.60 -3.32
C SER A 141 -36.15 -2.79 -2.82
N THR A 142 -35.91 -3.82 -2.01
CA THR A 142 -34.58 -4.10 -1.45
C THR A 142 -33.53 -4.25 -2.55
N GLY A 143 -33.84 -4.99 -3.62
CA GLY A 143 -32.93 -5.19 -4.75
C GLY A 143 -32.61 -3.90 -5.50
N LEU A 144 -33.59 -3.00 -5.67
CA LEU A 144 -33.36 -1.69 -6.30
C LEU A 144 -32.44 -0.81 -5.45
N GLN A 145 -32.62 -0.80 -4.13
CA GLN A 145 -31.78 0.00 -3.22
C GLN A 145 -30.34 -0.52 -3.13
N GLU A 146 -30.16 -1.84 -3.14
CA GLU A 146 -28.84 -2.46 -3.26
C GLU A 146 -28.15 -2.03 -4.57
N LYS A 147 -28.88 -2.09 -5.69
CA LYS A 147 -28.33 -1.67 -6.99
C LYS A 147 -27.98 -0.19 -7.04
N ILE A 148 -28.83 0.69 -6.48
CA ILE A 148 -28.55 2.12 -6.37
C ILE A 148 -27.28 2.35 -5.55
N THR A 149 -27.07 1.59 -4.47
CA THR A 149 -25.87 1.71 -3.63
C THR A 149 -24.61 1.29 -4.39
N GLU A 150 -24.67 0.17 -5.12
CA GLU A 150 -23.59 -0.31 -5.98
C GLU A 150 -23.24 0.71 -7.08
N LEU A 151 -24.25 1.20 -7.79
CA LEU A 151 -24.09 2.22 -8.84
C LEU A 151 -23.56 3.53 -8.28
N LYS A 152 -24.05 3.97 -7.11
CA LYS A 152 -23.58 5.21 -6.46
C LYS A 152 -22.08 5.19 -6.28
N TYR A 153 -21.53 4.10 -5.76
CA TYR A 153 -20.10 3.98 -5.53
C TYR A 153 -19.33 4.02 -6.85
N THR A 154 -19.76 3.25 -7.85
CA THR A 154 -19.06 3.13 -9.13
C THR A 154 -19.16 4.38 -10.00
N VAL A 155 -20.28 5.11 -9.97
CA VAL A 155 -20.51 6.32 -10.77
C VAL A 155 -19.81 7.53 -10.16
N THR A 156 -19.82 7.65 -8.83
CA THR A 156 -19.21 8.78 -8.12
C THR A 156 -17.71 8.59 -7.89
N GLN A 157 -17.25 7.34 -7.77
CA GLN A 157 -15.84 6.99 -7.56
C GLN A 157 -15.37 5.93 -8.57
N PRO A 158 -15.50 6.17 -9.88
CA PRO A 158 -15.14 5.21 -10.95
C PRO A 158 -13.66 4.80 -10.94
N TYR A 159 -12.78 5.61 -10.36
CA TYR A 159 -11.37 5.26 -10.18
C TYR A 159 -11.17 4.02 -9.29
N THR A 160 -12.12 3.68 -8.41
CA THR A 160 -12.04 2.52 -7.50
C THR A 160 -12.04 1.18 -8.22
N ALA A 161 -12.56 1.14 -9.45
CA ALA A 161 -12.53 -0.05 -10.29
C ALA A 161 -11.15 -0.29 -10.94
N LYS A 162 -10.28 0.73 -10.98
CA LYS A 162 -8.98 0.64 -11.66
C LYS A 162 -8.01 -0.26 -10.88
N PRO A 163 -7.27 -1.17 -11.57
CA PRO A 163 -6.27 -2.01 -10.92
C PRO A 163 -5.24 -1.20 -10.13
N GLU A 164 -4.81 -0.05 -10.67
CA GLU A 164 -3.84 0.83 -10.03
C GLU A 164 -4.35 1.43 -8.71
N TYR A 165 -5.63 1.84 -8.66
CA TYR A 165 -6.24 2.31 -7.41
C TYR A 165 -6.25 1.22 -6.35
N LYS A 166 -6.67 0.00 -6.72
CA LYS A 166 -6.73 -1.14 -5.80
C LYS A 166 -5.35 -1.51 -5.28
N GLN A 167 -4.31 -1.43 -6.11
CA GLN A 167 -2.94 -1.66 -5.68
C GLN A 167 -2.49 -0.60 -4.68
N LEU A 168 -2.71 0.69 -4.97
CA LEU A 168 -2.34 1.78 -4.08
C LEU A 168 -3.09 1.73 -2.74
N GLU A 169 -4.38 1.37 -2.77
CA GLU A 169 -5.19 1.16 -1.56
C GLU A 169 -4.64 -0.01 -0.73
N ASN A 170 -4.28 -1.13 -1.36
CA ASN A 170 -3.63 -2.25 -0.70
C ASN A 170 -2.27 -1.83 -0.08
N ASP A 171 -1.41 -1.16 -0.84
CA ASP A 171 -0.09 -0.74 -0.40
C ASP A 171 -0.17 0.18 0.82
N ILE A 172 -1.07 1.18 0.78
CA ILE A 172 -1.31 2.08 1.91
C ILE A 172 -1.83 1.30 3.11
N THR A 173 -2.76 0.37 2.91
CA THR A 173 -3.31 -0.46 3.99
C THR A 173 -2.24 -1.33 4.65
N VAL A 174 -1.32 -1.91 3.86
CA VAL A 174 -0.18 -2.67 4.38
C VAL A 174 0.71 -1.76 5.22
N LEU A 175 1.08 -0.58 4.69
CA LEU A 175 1.94 0.37 5.40
C LEU A 175 1.28 0.96 6.66
N ASP A 176 -0.03 1.12 6.68
CA ASP A 176 -0.79 1.58 7.86
C ASP A 176 -0.79 0.55 9.00
N ASN A 177 -0.72 -0.74 8.66
CA ASN A 177 -0.67 -1.83 9.65
C ASN A 177 0.74 -2.12 10.15
N ILE A 178 1.76 -1.50 9.57
CA ILE A 178 3.15 -1.66 9.98
C ILE A 178 3.53 -0.55 10.97
N PRO A 179 3.84 -0.90 12.23
CA PRO A 179 4.31 0.10 13.17
C PRO A 179 5.68 0.63 12.74
N VAL A 180 5.77 1.94 12.56
CA VAL A 180 7.06 2.61 12.36
C VAL A 180 7.81 2.61 13.70
N SER A 181 8.67 1.62 13.88
CA SER A 181 9.50 1.45 15.07
C SER A 181 10.95 1.27 14.66
N ASN A 182 11.86 1.71 15.53
CA ASN A 182 13.28 1.47 15.32
C ASN A 182 13.66 0.00 15.61
N ASP A 183 12.85 -0.72 16.39
CA ASP A 183 13.24 -2.00 16.97
C ASP A 183 12.78 -3.21 16.16
N VAL A 184 11.80 -3.04 15.28
CA VAL A 184 11.27 -4.13 14.44
C VAL A 184 11.30 -3.73 12.97
N LEU A 185 11.96 -4.55 12.16
CA LEU A 185 11.98 -4.44 10.70
C LEU A 185 10.95 -5.38 10.10
N TRP A 186 10.17 -4.88 9.15
CA TRP A 186 9.21 -5.61 8.35
C TRP A 186 9.67 -5.66 6.90
N TYR A 187 9.64 -6.84 6.27
CA TYR A 187 10.13 -7.03 4.90
C TYR A 187 9.48 -8.23 4.22
N HIS A 188 9.49 -8.23 2.89
CA HIS A 188 8.92 -9.31 2.08
C HIS A 188 9.99 -9.97 1.21
N THR A 189 10.07 -11.29 1.26
CA THR A 189 11.10 -12.10 0.57
C THR A 189 10.64 -12.68 -0.77
N GLY A 190 9.54 -12.18 -1.30
CA GLY A 190 8.90 -12.70 -2.52
C GLY A 190 7.96 -13.87 -2.24
N THR A 191 8.29 -14.74 -1.29
CA THR A 191 7.42 -15.83 -0.84
C THR A 191 6.72 -15.53 0.48
N ASP A 192 7.41 -14.84 1.40
CA ASP A 192 6.91 -14.63 2.76
C ASP A 192 7.15 -13.21 3.26
N PHE A 193 6.18 -12.73 4.04
CA PHE A 193 6.31 -11.56 4.91
C PHE A 193 7.00 -11.93 6.22
N LYS A 194 8.01 -11.15 6.62
CA LYS A 194 8.87 -11.42 7.77
C LYS A 194 9.03 -10.19 8.66
N GLN A 195 9.30 -10.47 9.94
CA GLN A 195 9.68 -9.49 10.94
C GLN A 195 11.05 -9.84 11.53
N LEU A 196 11.87 -8.82 11.81
CA LEU A 196 13.15 -8.95 12.51
C LEU A 196 13.15 -7.99 13.70
N ASP A 197 13.20 -8.56 14.90
CA ASP A 197 13.43 -7.81 16.14
C ASP A 197 14.93 -7.54 16.28
N VAL A 198 15.31 -6.28 16.16
CA VAL A 198 16.70 -5.83 16.03
C VAL A 198 17.50 -6.14 17.30
N GLU A 199 16.95 -5.80 18.47
CA GLU A 199 17.63 -6.00 19.75
C GLU A 199 17.78 -7.49 20.05
N ASN A 200 16.71 -8.26 19.91
CA ASN A 200 16.76 -9.70 20.15
C ASN A 200 17.70 -10.42 19.17
N THR A 201 17.74 -9.99 17.91
CA THR A 201 18.66 -10.56 16.91
C THR A 201 20.11 -10.22 17.23
N LEU A 202 20.40 -8.97 17.63
CA LEU A 202 21.74 -8.57 18.06
C LEU A 202 22.21 -9.37 19.28
N ASN A 203 21.34 -9.52 20.28
CA ASN A 203 21.67 -10.29 21.50
C ASN A 203 21.96 -11.76 21.17
N LYS A 204 21.19 -12.39 20.27
CA LYS A 204 21.47 -13.75 19.79
C LYS A 204 22.83 -13.85 19.11
N VAL A 205 23.17 -12.90 18.23
CA VAL A 205 24.47 -12.86 17.55
C VAL A 205 25.60 -12.68 18.57
N ILE A 206 25.41 -11.84 19.59
CA ILE A 206 26.40 -11.67 20.66
C ILE A 206 26.59 -12.99 21.42
N ASP A 207 25.50 -13.63 21.84
CA ASP A 207 25.57 -14.88 22.60
C ASP A 207 26.18 -16.04 21.80
N GLU A 208 25.93 -16.09 20.50
CA GLU A 208 26.47 -17.12 19.60
C GLU A 208 27.98 -16.95 19.38
N TYR A 209 28.47 -15.71 19.25
CA TYR A 209 29.84 -15.45 18.80
C TYR A 209 30.78 -14.87 19.87
N LYS A 210 30.31 -14.50 21.07
CA LYS A 210 31.15 -13.88 22.13
C LYS A 210 32.33 -14.73 22.59
N ASP A 211 32.22 -16.06 22.46
CA ASP A 211 33.24 -17.03 22.87
C ASP A 211 33.93 -17.71 21.67
N VAL A 212 33.64 -17.25 20.44
CA VAL A 212 34.25 -17.77 19.21
C VAL A 212 35.49 -16.94 18.89
N GLU A 213 36.65 -17.59 18.75
CA GLU A 213 37.88 -16.93 18.32
C GLU A 213 38.45 -17.65 17.10
N TYR A 214 38.35 -17.00 15.93
CA TYR A 214 38.85 -17.54 14.67
C TYR A 214 39.56 -16.46 13.86
N ARG A 215 40.71 -16.80 13.28
CA ARG A 215 41.41 -15.91 12.35
C ARG A 215 40.73 -15.96 10.98
N ILE A 216 39.83 -15.02 10.73
CA ILE A 216 39.21 -14.81 9.42
C ILE A 216 40.12 -13.92 8.57
N SER A 217 40.43 -14.33 7.34
CA SER A 217 41.12 -13.48 6.36
C SER A 217 40.16 -12.44 5.75
N PRO A 218 40.66 -11.30 5.23
CA PRO A 218 39.80 -10.29 4.60
C PRO A 218 38.89 -10.83 3.49
N SER A 219 39.36 -11.82 2.73
CA SER A 219 38.59 -12.47 1.65
C SER A 219 37.47 -13.39 2.15
N GLU A 220 37.46 -13.75 3.43
CA GLU A 220 36.43 -14.61 4.04
C GLU A 220 35.37 -13.80 4.80
N GLU A 221 35.63 -12.51 5.09
CA GLU A 221 34.73 -11.68 5.90
C GLU A 221 33.33 -11.55 5.29
N GLU A 222 33.26 -11.40 3.97
CA GLU A 222 32.00 -11.23 3.25
C GLU A 222 31.16 -12.52 3.28
N ASN A 223 31.81 -13.69 3.16
CA ASN A 223 31.16 -14.99 3.29
C ASN A 223 30.65 -15.22 4.72
N VAL A 224 31.42 -14.83 5.73
CA VAL A 224 31.00 -14.94 7.15
C VAL A 224 29.82 -14.01 7.42
N LYS A 225 29.85 -12.76 6.94
CA LYS A 225 28.73 -11.83 7.06
C LYS A 225 27.47 -12.38 6.39
N ALA A 226 27.57 -12.86 5.15
CA ALA A 226 26.45 -13.46 4.43
C ALA A 226 25.84 -14.64 5.19
N LYS A 227 26.68 -15.48 5.81
CA LYS A 227 26.23 -16.59 6.65
C LYS A 227 25.49 -16.12 7.90
N ILE A 228 26.02 -15.12 8.60
CA ILE A 228 25.36 -14.54 9.78
C ILE A 228 23.99 -13.96 9.38
N ILE A 229 23.92 -13.22 8.26
CA ILE A 229 22.68 -12.65 7.72
C ILE A 229 21.67 -13.74 7.35
N SER A 230 22.12 -14.86 6.77
CA SER A 230 21.23 -15.96 6.40
C SER A 230 20.58 -16.67 7.59
N ASN A 231 21.15 -16.50 8.79
CA ASN A 231 20.61 -17.04 10.03
C ASN A 231 19.64 -16.08 10.74
N MET A 232 19.43 -14.86 10.21
CA MET A 232 18.47 -13.85 10.70
C MET A 232 17.11 -13.94 9.99
#